data_AF-A0A942HY65-F1
#
_entry.id   AF-A0A942HY65-F1
#
_cell.length_a   1.000
_cell.length_b   1.000
_cell.length_c   1.000
_cell.angle_alpha   90.00
_cell.angle_beta   90.00
_cell.angle_gamma   90.00
#
_symmetry.space_group_name_H-M   'P 1'
#
loop_
_entity.id
_entity.type
_entity.pdbx_description
1 polymer ?
#
loop_
_entity_poly.entity_id
_entity_poly.type
_entity_poly.pdbx_seq_one_letter_code
_entity_poly.pdbx_strand_id
1 'polypeptide(L)'
;MAEEKKRGRPAFELTDEQREKVADYAKVGCTMQEIAMMIGVAQSTLLKNTEFRELYKTNFEYMKTSLRRAMIQKALGDRNTGMLIWLSKQYLEFSDTPRETDLREREVVLKEKEFEKGQKPPTKHEFDQLISALTAQRNDLFDEEDDKAAFEALEGVPNGEA
;
A
#
# COMPACT_ATOMS: atom_id res chain seq x y z
N MET A 1 -48.16 8.56 -34.12
CA MET A 1 -46.85 7.89 -34.04
C MET A 1 -46.83 7.10 -32.74
N ALA A 2 -47.05 5.78 -32.81
CA ALA A 2 -47.08 4.93 -31.63
C ALA A 2 -45.64 4.65 -31.19
N GLU A 3 -45.30 5.07 -29.98
CA GLU A 3 -44.00 4.87 -29.36
C GLU A 3 -43.71 3.36 -29.22
N GLU A 4 -42.65 2.87 -29.87
CA GLU A 4 -42.26 1.46 -29.84
C GLU A 4 -41.84 1.07 -28.42
N LYS A 5 -42.73 0.40 -27.68
CA LYS A 5 -42.41 -0.18 -26.37
C LYS A 5 -41.38 -1.31 -26.54
N LYS A 6 -40.13 -1.04 -26.11
CA LYS A 6 -39.11 -2.08 -25.96
C LYS A 6 -39.65 -3.23 -25.10
N ARG A 7 -39.76 -4.42 -25.69
CA ARG A 7 -40.17 -5.65 -25.01
C ARG A 7 -39.01 -6.17 -24.15
N GLY A 8 -39.12 -6.07 -22.82
CA GLY A 8 -38.17 -6.65 -21.85
C GLY A 8 -38.40 -6.18 -20.41
N ARG A 9 -37.80 -6.87 -19.43
CA ARG A 9 -37.71 -6.36 -18.04
C ARG A 9 -36.85 -5.09 -18.07
N PRO A 10 -37.29 -3.98 -17.45
CA PRO A 10 -36.48 -2.77 -17.38
C PRO A 10 -35.11 -3.05 -16.77
N ALA A 11 -34.09 -2.33 -17.25
CA ALA A 11 -32.74 -2.42 -16.69
C ALA A 11 -32.76 -1.95 -15.23
N PHE A 12 -31.90 -2.56 -14.41
CA PHE A 12 -31.77 -2.16 -13.02
C PHE A 12 -30.94 -0.87 -12.92
N GLU A 13 -31.52 0.15 -12.31
CA GLU A 13 -30.89 1.44 -12.04
C GLU A 13 -30.71 1.60 -10.53
N LEU A 14 -29.58 2.19 -10.11
CA LEU A 14 -29.36 2.49 -8.71
C LEU A 14 -30.15 3.73 -8.31
N THR A 15 -30.83 3.65 -7.18
CA THR A 15 -31.38 4.83 -6.51
C THR A 15 -30.27 5.63 -5.84
N ASP A 16 -30.49 6.92 -5.59
CA ASP A 16 -29.49 7.79 -4.97
C ASP A 16 -29.01 7.26 -3.61
N GLU A 17 -29.92 6.76 -2.77
CA GLU A 17 -29.56 6.11 -1.49
C GLU A 17 -28.69 4.85 -1.68
N GLN A 18 -28.90 4.10 -2.77
CA GLN A 18 -28.09 2.92 -3.06
C GLN A 18 -26.69 3.31 -3.53
N ARG A 19 -26.55 4.41 -4.29
CA ARG A 19 -25.25 4.94 -4.72
C ARG A 19 -24.38 5.31 -3.53
N GLU A 20 -24.95 6.01 -2.55
CA GLU A 20 -24.26 6.41 -1.32
C GLU A 20 -23.79 5.17 -0.54
N LYS A 21 -24.68 4.20 -0.31
CA LYS A 21 -24.33 2.93 0.35
C LYS A 21 -23.22 2.17 -0.38
N VAL A 22 -23.27 2.10 -1.71
CA VAL A 22 -22.19 1.46 -2.50
C VAL A 22 -20.86 2.16 -2.25
N ALA A 23 -20.85 3.49 -2.26
CA ALA A 23 -19.64 4.28 -2.05
C ALA A 23 -19.05 4.02 -0.65
N ASP A 24 -19.88 4.10 0.40
CA ASP A 24 -19.43 3.92 1.78
C ASP A 24 -18.93 2.50 2.04
N TYR A 25 -19.66 1.48 1.59
CA TYR A 25 -19.23 0.09 1.77
C TYR A 25 -17.97 -0.22 0.96
N ALA A 26 -17.81 0.35 -0.23
CA ALA A 26 -16.58 0.19 -1.00
C ALA A 26 -15.37 0.87 -0.33
N LYS A 27 -15.56 2.04 0.29
CA LYS A 27 -14.51 2.74 1.07
C LYS A 27 -14.05 1.95 2.30
N VAL A 28 -14.95 1.16 2.90
CA VAL A 28 -14.62 0.25 4.01
C VAL A 28 -13.94 -1.04 3.55
N GLY A 29 -14.04 -1.36 2.25
CA GLY A 29 -13.40 -2.53 1.64
C GLY A 29 -14.32 -3.74 1.49
N CYS A 30 -15.65 -3.54 1.56
CA CYS A 30 -16.60 -4.61 1.25
C CYS A 30 -16.44 -5.09 -0.19
N THR A 31 -16.66 -6.39 -0.40
CA THR A 31 -16.70 -7.02 -1.71
C THR A 31 -17.98 -6.66 -2.46
N MET A 32 -17.96 -6.77 -3.79
CA MET A 32 -19.16 -6.55 -4.60
C MET A 32 -20.32 -7.50 -4.21
N GLN A 33 -20.01 -8.71 -3.70
CA GLN A 33 -21.02 -9.67 -3.27
C GLN A 33 -21.70 -9.24 -1.96
N GLU A 34 -20.93 -8.75 -0.99
CA GLU A 34 -21.49 -8.23 0.26
C GLU A 34 -22.37 -7.01 -0.02
N ILE A 35 -21.90 -6.08 -0.85
CA ILE A 35 -22.67 -4.91 -1.25
C ILE A 35 -23.98 -5.32 -1.94
N ALA A 36 -23.92 -6.32 -2.82
CA ALA A 36 -25.12 -6.87 -3.48
C ALA A 36 -26.14 -7.41 -2.46
N MET A 37 -25.67 -8.14 -1.46
CA MET A 37 -26.50 -8.69 -0.39
C MET A 37 -27.12 -7.57 0.47
N MET A 38 -26.34 -6.52 0.79
CA MET A 38 -26.80 -5.38 1.60
C MET A 38 -27.87 -4.53 0.88
N ILE A 39 -27.77 -4.41 -0.44
CA ILE A 39 -28.72 -3.64 -1.26
C ILE A 39 -29.92 -4.50 -1.70
N GLY A 40 -29.87 -5.82 -1.47
CA GLY A 40 -30.95 -6.75 -1.82
C GLY A 40 -31.03 -7.04 -3.33
N VAL A 41 -29.91 -6.96 -4.05
CA VAL A 41 -29.85 -7.16 -5.50
C VAL A 41 -28.90 -8.31 -5.79
N ALA A 42 -29.21 -9.13 -6.79
CA ALA A 42 -28.29 -10.19 -7.22
C ALA A 42 -26.98 -9.58 -7.77
N GLN A 43 -25.83 -10.10 -7.34
CA GLN A 43 -24.51 -9.62 -7.79
C GLN A 43 -24.38 -9.57 -9.32
N SER A 44 -24.94 -10.56 -10.01
CA SER A 44 -24.95 -10.63 -11.48
C SER A 44 -25.70 -9.46 -12.15
N THR A 45 -26.62 -8.82 -11.45
CA THR A 45 -27.34 -7.63 -11.91
C THR A 45 -26.48 -6.38 -11.73
N LEU A 46 -25.83 -6.23 -10.57
CA LEU A 46 -24.93 -5.10 -10.29
C LEU A 46 -23.69 -5.09 -11.19
N LEU A 47 -23.10 -6.26 -11.47
CA LEU A 47 -21.94 -6.35 -12.36
C LEU A 47 -22.20 -5.90 -13.80
N LYS A 48 -23.46 -5.97 -14.26
CA LYS A 48 -23.87 -5.48 -15.58
C LYS A 48 -24.06 -3.96 -15.59
N ASN A 49 -24.32 -3.37 -14.44
CA ASN A 49 -24.49 -1.93 -14.31
C ASN A 49 -23.10 -1.25 -14.37
N THR A 50 -22.91 -0.35 -15.32
CA THR A 50 -21.65 0.40 -15.53
C THR A 50 -21.37 1.37 -14.39
N GLU A 51 -22.40 2.10 -13.96
CA GLU A 51 -22.32 3.08 -12.88
C GLU A 51 -21.89 2.43 -11.55
N PHE A 52 -22.46 1.28 -11.19
CA PHE A 52 -22.03 0.53 -10.00
C PHE A 52 -20.54 0.18 -10.06
N ARG A 53 -20.05 -0.29 -11.21
CA ARG A 53 -18.65 -0.69 -11.36
C ARG A 53 -17.69 0.48 -11.22
N GLU A 54 -18.05 1.64 -11.76
CA GLU A 54 -17.28 2.88 -11.65
C GLU A 54 -17.27 3.37 -10.20
N LEU A 55 -18.43 3.45 -9.55
CA LEU A 55 -18.54 3.82 -8.13
C LEU A 55 -17.72 2.88 -7.25
N TYR A 56 -17.86 1.57 -7.42
CA TYR A 56 -17.11 0.59 -6.65
C TYR A 56 -15.60 0.77 -6.84
N LYS A 57 -15.14 0.83 -8.09
CA LYS A 57 -13.71 0.94 -8.41
C LYS A 57 -13.11 2.19 -7.78
N THR A 58 -13.72 3.35 -7.98
CA THR A 58 -13.22 4.63 -7.45
C THR A 58 -13.15 4.61 -5.92
N ASN A 59 -14.21 4.15 -5.26
CA ASN A 59 -14.26 4.10 -3.80
C ASN A 59 -13.33 3.05 -3.18
N PHE A 60 -13.10 1.94 -3.88
CA PHE A 60 -12.13 0.93 -3.46
C PHE A 60 -10.68 1.43 -3.58
N GLU A 61 -10.37 2.31 -4.55
CA GLU A 61 -9.06 2.97 -4.59
C GLU A 61 -8.87 3.95 -3.41
N TYR A 62 -9.93 4.63 -2.96
CA TYR A 62 -9.88 5.42 -1.72
C TYR A 62 -9.60 4.54 -0.51
N MET A 63 -10.26 3.38 -0.41
CA MET A 63 -9.97 2.39 0.64
C MET A 63 -8.49 2.00 0.64
N LYS A 64 -7.94 1.61 -0.52
CA LYS A 64 -6.52 1.23 -0.62
C LYS A 64 -5.58 2.37 -0.21
N THR A 65 -5.94 3.61 -0.56
CA THR A 65 -5.14 4.79 -0.18
C THR A 65 -5.15 5.00 1.33
N SER A 66 -6.32 4.90 1.97
CA SER A 66 -6.45 4.99 3.42
C SER A 66 -5.71 3.85 4.12
N LEU A 67 -5.82 2.62 3.62
CA LEU A 67 -5.09 1.46 4.13
C LEU A 67 -3.57 1.66 4.05
N ARG A 68 -3.04 2.16 2.92
CA ARG A 68 -1.60 2.45 2.77
C ARG A 68 -1.14 3.49 3.78
N ARG A 69 -1.91 4.56 4.00
CA ARG A 69 -1.60 5.58 5.02
C ARG A 69 -1.51 4.95 6.41
N ALA A 70 -2.52 4.15 6.80
CA ALA A 70 -2.52 3.45 8.08
C ALA A 70 -1.35 2.47 8.23
N MET A 71 -0.98 1.76 7.16
CA MET A 71 0.18 0.86 7.16
C MET A 71 1.50 1.62 7.37
N ILE A 72 1.68 2.76 6.70
CA ILE A 72 2.89 3.61 6.87
C ILE A 72 2.96 4.15 8.30
N GLN A 73 1.84 4.64 8.84
CA GLN A 73 1.75 5.11 10.23
C GLN A 73 2.15 4.03 11.23
N LYS A 74 1.62 2.81 11.07
CA LYS A 74 2.02 1.68 11.93
C LYS A 74 3.48 1.25 11.75
N ALA A 75 4.02 1.36 10.53
CA ALA A 75 5.40 0.98 10.27
C ALA A 75 6.39 1.91 10.99
N LEU A 76 6.13 3.21 10.91
CA LEU A 76 7.06 4.24 11.37
C LEU A 76 6.77 4.68 12.81
N GLY A 77 5.49 4.88 13.18
CA GLY A 77 5.09 5.27 14.53
C GLY A 77 5.26 4.14 15.56
N ASP A 78 4.64 2.97 15.31
CA ASP A 78 4.72 1.82 16.23
C ASP A 78 6.01 1.01 16.06
N ARG A 79 6.90 1.42 15.14
CA ARG A 79 8.11 0.67 14.73
C ARG A 79 7.83 -0.79 14.37
N ASN A 80 6.69 -1.07 13.71
CA ASN A 80 6.31 -2.43 13.34
C ASN A 80 7.26 -3.02 12.28
N THR A 81 8.15 -3.91 12.72
CA THR A 81 9.19 -4.52 11.86
C THR A 81 8.60 -5.26 10.66
N GLY A 82 7.50 -5.98 10.84
CA GLY A 82 6.86 -6.72 9.75
C GLY A 82 6.35 -5.79 8.65
N MET A 83 5.77 -4.65 9.03
CA MET A 83 5.27 -3.66 8.09
C MET A 83 6.42 -2.92 7.39
N LEU A 84 7.50 -2.62 8.11
CA LEU A 84 8.72 -2.05 7.53
C LEU A 84 9.29 -2.99 6.45
N ILE A 85 9.43 -4.28 6.75
CA ILE A 85 9.89 -5.28 5.77
C ILE A 85 8.97 -5.31 4.55
N TRP A 86 7.65 -5.35 4.76
CA TRP A 86 6.68 -5.38 3.67
C TRP A 86 6.79 -4.13 2.77
N LEU A 87 6.87 -2.93 3.36
CA LEU A 87 7.03 -1.68 2.62
C LEU A 87 8.37 -1.60 1.88
N SER A 88 9.47 -2.05 2.50
CA SER A 88 10.77 -2.13 1.83
C SER A 88 10.72 -3.04 0.60
N LYS A 89 9.98 -4.16 0.66
CA LYS A 89 9.80 -5.04 -0.50
C LYS A 89 8.98 -4.36 -1.61
N GLN A 90 7.89 -3.68 -1.25
CA GLN A 90 6.99 -3.09 -2.23
C GLN A 90 7.53 -1.81 -2.90
N TYR A 91 8.22 -0.96 -2.15
CA TYR A 91 8.62 0.38 -2.63
C TYR A 91 10.13 0.54 -2.81
N LEU A 92 10.96 -0.24 -2.12
CA LEU A 92 12.42 -0.17 -2.21
C LEU A 92 13.02 -1.35 -2.99
N GLU A 93 12.15 -2.20 -3.57
CA GLU A 93 12.54 -3.39 -4.33
C GLU A 93 13.44 -4.36 -3.55
N PHE A 94 13.31 -4.40 -2.22
CA PHE A 94 14.03 -5.39 -1.44
C PHE A 94 13.47 -6.78 -1.77
N SER A 95 14.37 -7.75 -1.86
CA SER A 95 14.04 -9.14 -2.16
C SER A 95 14.68 -10.04 -1.12
N ASP A 96 13.98 -11.12 -0.74
CA ASP A 96 14.57 -12.15 0.13
C ASP A 96 15.63 -12.97 -0.62
N THR A 97 15.52 -13.02 -1.95
CA THR A 97 16.50 -13.68 -2.83
C THR A 97 17.40 -12.66 -3.51
N PRO A 98 18.74 -12.86 -3.52
CA PRO A 98 19.66 -11.99 -4.26
C PRO A 98 19.27 -11.91 -5.74
N ARG A 99 19.30 -10.71 -6.34
CA ARG A 99 19.10 -10.58 -7.79
C ARG A 99 20.35 -11.07 -8.52
N GLU A 100 20.20 -11.59 -9.74
CA GLU A 100 21.32 -12.10 -10.54
C GLU A 100 22.38 -11.01 -10.82
N THR A 101 21.94 -9.75 -10.93
CA THR A 101 22.82 -8.57 -11.04
C THR A 101 23.69 -8.39 -9.80
N ASP A 102 23.11 -8.55 -8.61
CA ASP A 102 23.81 -8.43 -7.33
C ASP A 102 24.85 -9.56 -7.17
N LEU A 103 24.58 -10.73 -7.74
CA LEU A 103 25.52 -11.85 -7.77
C LEU A 103 26.72 -11.56 -8.67
N ARG A 104 26.49 -10.99 -9.86
CA ARG A 104 27.58 -10.61 -10.79
C ARG A 104 28.46 -9.50 -10.22
N GLU A 105 27.86 -8.49 -9.60
CA GLU A 105 28.61 -7.43 -8.91
C GLU A 105 29.42 -7.99 -7.74
N ARG A 106 28.85 -8.93 -6.96
CA ARG A 106 29.60 -9.65 -5.93
C ARG A 106 30.78 -10.44 -6.50
N GLU A 107 30.62 -11.11 -7.63
CA GLU A 107 31.73 -11.85 -8.26
C GLU A 107 32.87 -10.92 -8.72
N VAL A 108 32.55 -9.73 -9.22
CA VAL A 108 33.55 -8.71 -9.60
C VAL A 108 34.27 -8.20 -8.34
N VAL A 109 33.52 -7.87 -7.29
CA VAL A 109 34.10 -7.40 -6.00
C VAL A 109 34.92 -8.50 -5.32
N LEU A 110 34.50 -9.76 -5.38
CA LEU A 110 35.28 -10.87 -4.81
C LEU A 110 36.58 -11.09 -5.59
N LYS A 111 36.58 -10.94 -6.91
CA LYS A 111 37.81 -10.98 -7.73
C LYS A 111 38.76 -9.82 -7.40
N GLU A 112 38.24 -8.64 -7.08
CA GLU A 112 39.04 -7.50 -6.63
C GLU A 112 39.56 -7.69 -5.19
N LYS A 113 38.73 -8.19 -4.27
CA LYS A 113 39.12 -8.43 -2.86
C LYS A 113 40.09 -9.60 -2.70
N GLU A 114 40.06 -10.59 -3.58
CA GLU A 114 41.09 -11.64 -3.68
C GLU A 114 42.49 -11.05 -3.97
N PHE A 115 42.58 -9.82 -4.49
CA PHE A 115 43.83 -9.09 -4.74
C PHE A 115 44.33 -8.31 -3.50
N GLU A 116 43.46 -7.97 -2.55
CA GLU A 116 43.81 -7.35 -1.25
C GLU A 116 43.91 -8.40 -0.13
N LYS A 117 44.70 -9.47 -0.36
CA LYS A 117 45.05 -10.44 0.68
C LYS A 117 45.94 -9.79 1.75
N GLY A 118 45.32 -9.11 2.72
CA GLY A 118 46.06 -8.53 3.84
C GLY A 118 45.23 -7.98 5.01
N GLN A 119 43.97 -7.60 4.80
CA GLN A 119 43.15 -7.10 5.91
C GLN A 119 42.39 -8.23 6.63
N LYS A 120 42.66 -8.38 7.92
CA LYS A 120 41.96 -9.30 8.81
C LYS A 120 40.51 -8.85 8.97
N PRO A 121 39.51 -9.75 8.91
CA PRO A 121 38.12 -9.37 9.14
C PRO A 121 37.96 -8.75 10.54
N PRO A 122 37.12 -7.71 10.68
CA PRO A 122 36.89 -7.05 11.95
C PRO A 122 36.39 -8.06 12.98
N THR A 123 36.91 -7.94 14.20
CA THR A 123 36.47 -8.76 15.31
C THR A 123 35.02 -8.41 15.68
N LYS A 124 34.31 -9.36 16.32
CA LYS A 124 32.90 -9.16 16.72
C LYS A 124 32.69 -7.85 17.50
N HIS A 125 33.64 -7.50 18.36
CA HIS A 125 33.59 -6.26 19.14
C HIS A 125 33.72 -4.99 18.28
N GLU A 126 34.63 -4.99 17.30
CA GLU A 126 34.78 -3.88 16.35
C GLU A 126 33.54 -3.75 15.46
N PHE A 127 32.94 -4.89 15.08
CA PHE A 127 31.70 -4.89 14.31
C PHE A 127 30.52 -4.32 15.12
N ASP A 128 30.37 -4.73 16.38
CA ASP A 128 29.33 -4.23 17.29
C ASP A 128 29.49 -2.72 17.57
N GLN A 129 30.74 -2.24 17.72
CA GLN A 129 31.03 -0.80 17.84
C GLN A 129 30.66 -0.03 16.57
N LEU A 130 30.91 -0.59 15.39
CA LEU A 130 30.62 0.03 14.10
C LEU A 130 29.10 0.12 13.86
N ILE A 131 28.35 -0.94 14.23
CA ILE A 131 26.88 -0.89 14.22
C ILE A 131 26.35 0.13 15.23
N SER A 132 26.93 0.20 16.43
CA SER A 132 26.54 1.21 17.42
C SER A 132 26.80 2.63 16.93
N ALA A 133 27.94 2.88 16.29
CA ALA A 133 28.29 4.18 15.74
C ALA A 133 27.36 4.58 14.58
N LEU A 134 27.08 3.65 13.66
CA LEU A 134 26.10 3.87 12.58
C LEU A 134 24.68 4.11 13.11
N THR A 135 24.30 3.42 14.18
CA THR A 135 22.99 3.59 14.83
C THR A 135 22.88 4.95 15.51
N ALA A 136 23.96 5.43 16.14
CA ALA A 136 24.02 6.77 16.71
C ALA A 136 23.95 7.86 15.63
N GLN A 137 24.73 7.70 14.56
CA GLN A 137 24.76 8.64 13.43
C GLN A 137 23.43 8.67 12.66
N ARG A 138 22.68 7.56 12.65
CA ARG A 138 21.32 7.48 12.12
C ARG A 138 20.34 8.31 12.95
N ASN A 139 20.44 8.30 14.28
CA ASN A 139 19.51 9.05 15.12
C ASN A 139 19.67 10.58 14.96
N ASP A 140 20.85 11.06 14.52
CA ASP A 140 21.07 12.48 14.20
C ASP A 140 20.52 12.89 12.80
N LEU A 141 20.14 11.92 11.97
CA LEU A 141 19.60 12.14 10.60
C LEU A 141 18.09 11.94 10.51
N PHE A 142 17.47 11.30 11.50
CA PHE A 142 16.03 11.07 11.61
C PHE A 142 15.56 11.68 12.93
N ASP A 143 15.36 13.00 12.93
CA ASP A 143 14.82 13.71 14.08
C ASP A 143 13.36 13.27 14.28
N GLU A 144 13.03 12.70 15.43
CA GLU A 144 11.67 12.21 15.71
C GLU A 144 10.61 13.32 15.60
N GLU A 145 11.01 14.60 15.73
CA GLU A 145 10.15 15.76 15.53
C GLU A 145 9.78 15.99 14.05
N ASP A 146 10.72 15.83 13.12
CA ASP A 146 10.49 16.06 11.69
C ASP A 146 9.61 14.96 11.09
N ASP A 147 9.84 13.70 11.47
CA ASP A 147 8.99 12.59 11.06
C ASP A 147 7.56 12.79 11.61
N LYS A 148 7.43 13.19 12.87
CA LYS A 148 6.13 13.45 13.51
C LYS A 148 5.40 14.63 12.86
N ALA A 149 6.10 15.70 12.49
CA ALA A 149 5.52 16.84 11.77
C ALA A 149 5.08 16.46 10.35
N ALA A 150 5.86 15.64 9.63
CA ALA A 150 5.47 15.08 8.35
C ALA A 150 4.23 14.18 8.47
N PHE A 151 4.09 13.45 9.58
CA PHE A 151 2.92 12.63 9.87
C PHE A 151 1.66 13.43 10.19
N GLU A 152 1.78 14.47 11.00
CA GLU A 152 0.67 15.37 11.33
C GLU A 152 0.17 16.12 10.08
N ALA A 153 1.09 16.47 9.17
CA ALA A 153 0.75 17.01 7.86
C ALA A 153 0.00 16.01 6.96
N LEU A 154 0.27 14.70 7.08
CA LEU A 154 -0.46 13.66 6.33
C LEU A 154 -1.87 13.42 6.85
N GLU A 155 -2.12 13.62 8.15
CA GLU A 155 -3.44 13.55 8.78
C GLU A 155 -4.33 14.76 8.43
N GLY A 156 -3.72 15.94 8.23
CA GLY A 156 -4.43 17.17 7.86
C GLY A 156 -4.91 17.26 6.41
N VAL A 157 -4.58 16.30 5.53
CA VAL A 157 -5.06 16.30 4.15
C VAL A 157 -6.46 15.71 4.11
N PRO A 158 -7.52 16.51 3.91
CA PRO A 158 -8.87 15.99 3.81
C PRO A 158 -8.91 14.93 2.72
N ASN A 159 -9.42 13.74 3.05
CA ASN A 159 -9.84 12.79 2.03
C ASN A 159 -10.95 13.49 1.27
N GLY A 160 -10.62 13.98 0.06
CA GLY A 160 -11.45 14.88 -0.73
C GLY A 160 -12.93 14.73 -0.44
N GLU A 161 -13.49 15.75 0.22
CA GLU A 161 -14.92 15.92 0.36
C GLU A 161 -15.48 15.95 -1.08
N ALA A 162 -16.27 14.93 -1.39
CA ALA A 162 -17.09 14.84 -2.59
C ALA A 162 -18.51 15.29 -2.22
#